data_AF-A0A8K0Q0P4-F1
#
_entry.id   AF-A0A8K0Q0P4-F1
#
_cell.length_a   1.000
_cell.length_b   1.000
_cell.length_c   1.000
_cell.angle_alpha   90.00
_cell.angle_beta   90.00
_cell.angle_gamma   90.00
#
_symmetry.space_group_name_H-M   'P 1'
#
loop_
_entity.id
_entity.type
_entity.pdbx_description
1 polymer ?
#
loop_
_entity_poly.entity_id
_entity_poly.type
_entity_poly.pdbx_seq_one_letter_code
_entity_poly.pdbx_strand_id
1 'polypeptide(L)'
;MAGPSQISKPNRIFPISIPFPKSPNNTTAAVTLSWNLESPSVTLFDKGADAVGALFSGLLLVHVGGDFAKLDVLVALLSIQIRRQSPQSRWGSCADCQIQSVNIETWSFLNSPTILSRGVHQFPFSSFIPGHYPATVNIPAFSISYNLKATMDIARSPNQHAISNNHIELKDSIMVKRVSSPPKPPHHLYVELKPIKARVGVLYDSVIEPEGANEVVLHLVDLLDYDEIPQRIVFWRLTSVSWKFEETIQHSFPLCKHHATPFKTANEPTTDIRVLAKGILRKVWETDGIRGDGTTDLKFSYAIDRQRFPGRECRHACDVKPFYGLAVKHTLEIEVFLSQETAHVLKPDVVTPAPKGFFYRLRFDINLTRYADGEVNWDEDTPPVYQDVASQPPAYIEENES
;
A
#
# COMPACT_ATOMS: atom_id res chain seq x y z
N MET A 1 -2.09 -63.14 26.44
CA MET A 1 -3.39 -62.44 26.32
C MET A 1 -3.20 -61.29 25.34
N ALA A 2 -3.42 -61.57 24.06
CA ALA A 2 -3.30 -60.61 22.96
C ALA A 2 -4.71 -60.35 22.42
N GLY A 3 -5.14 -59.10 22.44
CA GLY A 3 -6.46 -58.67 21.96
C GLY A 3 -6.51 -58.60 20.43
N PRO A 4 -7.69 -58.79 19.80
CA PRO A 4 -7.79 -58.94 18.37
C PRO A 4 -7.76 -57.59 17.63
N SER A 5 -7.03 -57.59 16.53
CA SER A 5 -6.93 -56.56 15.50
C SER A 5 -8.28 -56.30 14.80
N GLN A 6 -8.77 -55.06 14.82
CA GLN A 6 -9.90 -54.63 14.00
C GLN A 6 -9.45 -54.23 12.60
N ILE A 7 -9.95 -54.96 11.61
CA ILE A 7 -9.82 -54.70 10.18
C ILE A 7 -10.93 -53.73 9.78
N SER A 8 -10.56 -52.52 9.38
CA SER A 8 -11.48 -51.51 8.84
C SER A 8 -11.90 -51.87 7.41
N LYS A 9 -13.22 -51.95 7.17
CA LYS A 9 -13.83 -52.20 5.87
C LYS A 9 -13.68 -50.99 4.93
N PRO A 10 -13.55 -51.19 3.60
CA PRO A 10 -13.47 -50.09 2.63
C PRO A 10 -14.83 -49.41 2.44
N ASN A 11 -14.83 -48.07 2.50
CA ASN A 11 -16.00 -47.23 2.24
C ASN A 11 -16.45 -47.35 0.77
N ARG A 12 -17.73 -47.64 0.58
CA ARG A 12 -18.40 -47.62 -0.73
C ARG A 12 -18.43 -46.21 -1.29
N ILE A 13 -17.90 -46.05 -2.49
CA ILE A 13 -18.03 -44.83 -3.30
C ILE A 13 -19.47 -44.76 -3.79
N PHE A 14 -20.24 -43.78 -3.30
CA PHE A 14 -21.53 -43.41 -3.89
C PHE A 14 -21.25 -42.53 -5.11
N PRO A 15 -21.81 -42.82 -6.30
CA PRO A 15 -21.72 -41.90 -7.42
C PRO A 15 -22.55 -40.65 -7.10
N ILE A 16 -21.88 -39.51 -7.00
CA ILE A 16 -22.51 -38.20 -6.91
C ILE A 16 -23.15 -37.92 -8.28
N SER A 17 -24.41 -38.30 -8.44
CA SER A 17 -25.23 -37.86 -9.55
C SER A 17 -25.53 -36.38 -9.39
N ILE A 18 -24.83 -35.55 -10.16
CA ILE A 18 -25.08 -34.10 -10.28
C ILE A 18 -26.46 -33.92 -10.93
N PRO A 19 -27.43 -33.26 -10.30
CA PRO A 19 -28.72 -32.98 -10.94
C PRO A 19 -28.52 -31.93 -12.03
N PHE A 20 -28.70 -32.34 -13.29
CA PHE A 20 -28.87 -31.41 -14.40
C PHE A 20 -30.12 -30.54 -14.15
N PRO A 21 -30.02 -29.21 -14.19
CA PRO A 21 -31.20 -28.36 -14.15
C PRO A 21 -32.02 -28.60 -15.42
N LYS A 22 -33.30 -28.93 -15.22
CA LYS A 22 -34.29 -29.07 -16.31
C LYS A 22 -34.40 -27.74 -17.07
N SER A 23 -34.38 -27.84 -18.39
CA SER A 23 -34.55 -26.72 -19.33
C SER A 23 -35.80 -25.90 -18.99
N PRO A 24 -35.71 -24.57 -18.80
CA PRO A 24 -36.88 -23.72 -18.75
C PRO A 24 -37.40 -23.50 -20.19
N ASN A 25 -38.64 -23.91 -20.41
CA ASN A 25 -39.40 -23.60 -21.62
C ASN A 25 -39.59 -22.07 -21.77
N ASN A 26 -39.32 -21.57 -22.97
CA ASN A 26 -39.73 -20.29 -23.57
C ASN A 26 -40.15 -19.15 -22.63
N THR A 27 -39.24 -18.21 -22.38
CA THR A 27 -39.58 -16.80 -22.17
C THR A 27 -38.38 -15.89 -22.45
N THR A 28 -38.51 -15.01 -23.45
CA THR A 28 -37.90 -13.67 -23.61
C THR A 28 -36.41 -13.45 -23.26
N ALA A 29 -35.64 -13.05 -24.27
CA ALA A 29 -34.23 -12.64 -24.27
C ALA A 29 -33.68 -12.11 -22.93
N ALA A 30 -33.00 -12.97 -22.17
CA ALA A 30 -32.06 -12.54 -21.15
C ALA A 30 -30.73 -12.18 -21.85
N VAL A 31 -30.37 -10.90 -21.82
CA VAL A 31 -29.03 -10.43 -22.21
C VAL A 31 -28.27 -10.17 -20.92
N THR A 32 -27.02 -10.61 -20.82
CA THR A 32 -26.17 -10.39 -19.63
C THR A 32 -24.77 -9.91 -20.02
N LEU A 33 -24.11 -9.21 -19.10
CA LEU A 33 -22.74 -8.71 -19.24
C LEU A 33 -21.80 -9.47 -18.30
N SER A 34 -20.57 -9.72 -18.74
CA SER A 34 -19.49 -10.22 -17.88
C SER A 34 -18.13 -9.73 -18.36
N TRP A 35 -17.17 -9.57 -17.44
CA TRP A 35 -15.78 -9.24 -17.76
C TRP A 35 -14.92 -10.50 -17.90
N ASN A 36 -13.94 -10.45 -18.78
CA ASN A 36 -12.82 -11.38 -18.82
C ASN A 36 -11.52 -10.56 -18.85
N LEU A 37 -10.86 -10.42 -17.70
CA LEU A 37 -9.67 -9.57 -17.53
C LEU A 37 -8.40 -10.40 -17.76
N GLU A 38 -7.41 -9.82 -18.45
CA GLU A 38 -6.11 -10.48 -18.65
C GLU A 38 -5.29 -10.54 -17.35
N SER A 39 -5.43 -9.51 -16.50
CA SER A 39 -4.81 -9.45 -15.18
C SER A 39 -5.82 -8.91 -14.16
N PRO A 40 -6.20 -9.71 -13.14
CA PRO A 40 -7.21 -9.31 -12.16
C PRO A 40 -6.70 -8.22 -11.18
N SER A 41 -5.38 -8.03 -11.09
CA SER A 41 -4.75 -6.95 -10.34
C SER A 41 -3.71 -6.24 -11.20
N VAL A 42 -3.52 -4.95 -10.92
CA VAL A 42 -2.54 -4.10 -11.61
C VAL A 42 -1.44 -3.71 -10.62
N THR A 43 -0.18 -3.83 -11.01
CA THR A 43 0.96 -3.38 -10.20
C THR A 43 1.61 -2.17 -10.85
N LEU A 44 1.78 -1.11 -10.07
CA LEU A 44 2.54 0.09 -10.43
C LEU A 44 3.93 0.01 -9.77
N PHE A 45 4.99 0.12 -10.56
CA PHE A 45 6.37 0.08 -10.07
C PHE A 45 6.89 1.50 -9.82
N ASP A 46 7.42 1.76 -8.62
CA ASP A 46 8.04 3.05 -8.28
C ASP A 46 9.56 2.99 -8.52
N LYS A 47 10.06 3.65 -9.58
CA LYS A 47 11.49 3.82 -9.87
C LYS A 47 11.98 5.16 -9.28
N GLY A 48 11.83 5.32 -7.97
CA GLY A 48 12.27 6.51 -7.25
C GLY A 48 11.45 7.77 -7.58
N ALA A 49 11.97 8.65 -8.44
CA ALA A 49 11.28 9.87 -8.84
C ALA A 49 10.15 9.60 -9.85
N ASP A 50 10.35 8.61 -10.72
CA ASP A 50 9.42 8.27 -11.80
C ASP A 50 8.71 6.95 -11.48
N ALA A 51 7.39 7.00 -11.44
CA ALA A 51 6.58 5.78 -11.30
C ALA A 51 6.14 5.30 -12.67
N VAL A 52 6.38 4.02 -12.96
CA VAL A 52 6.00 3.38 -14.22
C VAL A 52 4.52 3.00 -14.15
N GLY A 53 3.77 3.31 -15.21
CA GLY A 53 2.37 2.91 -15.33
C GLY A 53 2.22 1.43 -15.71
N ALA A 54 0.98 0.98 -15.80
CA ALA A 54 0.68 -0.40 -16.16
C ALA A 54 -0.44 -0.48 -17.19
N LEU A 55 -0.33 -1.44 -18.10
CA LEU A 55 -1.40 -1.75 -19.05
C LEU A 55 -2.49 -2.53 -18.35
N PHE A 56 -3.74 -2.17 -18.64
CA PHE A 56 -4.93 -2.87 -18.18
C PHE A 56 -5.80 -3.22 -19.39
N SER A 57 -6.06 -4.50 -19.61
CA SER A 57 -6.76 -5.02 -20.79
C SER A 57 -7.67 -6.19 -20.46
N GLY A 58 -8.67 -6.39 -21.30
CA GLY A 58 -9.62 -7.48 -21.18
C GLY A 58 -10.70 -7.47 -22.26
N LEU A 59 -11.69 -8.34 -22.07
CA LEU A 59 -12.85 -8.47 -22.94
C LEU A 59 -14.13 -8.20 -22.14
N LEU A 60 -15.00 -7.35 -22.67
CA LEU A 60 -16.41 -7.29 -22.25
C LEU A 60 -17.19 -8.33 -23.06
N LEU A 61 -17.86 -9.24 -22.37
CA LEU A 61 -18.66 -10.30 -22.96
C LEU A 61 -20.14 -9.96 -22.84
N VAL A 62 -20.85 -9.94 -23.96
CA VAL A 62 -22.31 -9.79 -24.03
C VAL A 62 -22.91 -11.14 -24.38
N HIS A 63 -23.67 -11.72 -23.46
CA HIS A 63 -24.36 -12.99 -23.67
C HIS A 63 -25.79 -12.72 -24.10
N VAL A 64 -26.17 -13.18 -25.28
CA VAL A 64 -27.53 -13.06 -25.82
C VAL A 64 -28.19 -14.43 -25.74
N GLY A 65 -29.10 -14.59 -24.79
CA GLY A 65 -29.85 -15.84 -24.60
C GLY A 65 -31.02 -16.03 -25.58
N GLY A 66 -31.59 -14.93 -26.09
CA GLY A 66 -32.65 -14.93 -27.10
C GLY A 66 -32.11 -15.03 -28.53
N ASP A 67 -33.00 -15.06 -29.53
CA ASP A 67 -32.60 -15.18 -30.95
C ASP A 67 -31.81 -13.97 -31.45
N PHE A 68 -32.22 -12.78 -31.03
CA PHE A 68 -31.50 -11.54 -31.26
C PHE A 68 -31.77 -10.52 -30.15
N ALA A 69 -30.83 -9.60 -29.95
CA ALA A 69 -30.97 -8.44 -29.08
C ALA A 69 -30.49 -7.18 -29.82
N LYS A 70 -31.30 -6.12 -29.80
CA LYS A 70 -30.91 -4.82 -30.35
C LYS A 70 -30.36 -3.95 -29.22
N LEU A 71 -29.08 -3.62 -29.31
CA LEU A 71 -28.38 -2.75 -28.40
C LEU A 71 -28.36 -1.33 -28.95
N ASP A 72 -28.74 -0.35 -28.13
CA ASP A 72 -28.67 1.06 -28.49
C ASP A 72 -27.34 1.68 -28.04
N VAL A 73 -26.88 1.33 -26.83
CA VAL A 73 -25.64 1.85 -26.22
C VAL A 73 -24.88 0.70 -25.55
N LEU A 74 -23.56 0.67 -25.72
CA LEU A 74 -22.66 -0.19 -24.96
C LEU A 74 -21.39 0.62 -24.65
N VAL A 75 -21.23 1.00 -23.39
CA VAL A 75 -20.14 1.85 -22.92
C VAL A 75 -19.49 1.23 -21.71
N ALA A 76 -18.16 1.31 -21.62
CA ALA A 76 -17.40 1.01 -20.41
C ALA A 76 -16.63 2.24 -19.92
N LEU A 77 -16.40 2.28 -18.61
CA LEU A 77 -15.72 3.36 -17.91
C LEU A 77 -14.78 2.75 -16.87
N LEU A 78 -13.51 3.16 -16.92
CA LEU A 78 -12.53 2.93 -15.87
C LEU A 78 -12.34 4.24 -15.09
N SER A 79 -12.52 4.20 -13.77
CA SER A 79 -12.44 5.40 -12.92
C SER A 79 -11.84 5.12 -11.55
N ILE A 80 -11.15 6.11 -10.99
CA ILE A 80 -10.70 6.14 -9.61
C ILE A 80 -11.78 6.80 -8.77
N GLN A 81 -12.20 6.17 -7.70
CA GLN A 81 -13.12 6.71 -6.73
C GLN A 81 -12.40 6.93 -5.39
N ILE A 82 -12.33 8.20 -4.97
CA ILE A 82 -11.81 8.60 -3.67
C ILE A 82 -13.02 8.86 -2.77
N ARG A 83 -13.13 8.12 -1.67
CA ARG A 83 -14.23 8.26 -0.72
C ARG A 83 -13.68 8.64 0.64
N ARG A 84 -14.18 9.73 1.21
CA ARG A 84 -13.88 10.13 2.58
C ARG A 84 -14.70 9.29 3.57
N GLN A 85 -14.04 8.73 4.58
CA GLN A 85 -14.66 7.87 5.60
C GLN A 85 -14.82 8.58 6.96
N SER A 86 -14.43 9.86 7.06
CA SER A 86 -14.44 10.64 8.30
C SER A 86 -15.83 10.76 8.96
N PRO A 87 -15.93 10.57 10.30
CA PRO A 87 -17.17 10.72 11.05
C PRO A 87 -17.60 12.18 11.33
N GLN A 88 -16.82 13.19 10.90
CA GLN A 88 -17.03 14.59 11.29
C GLN A 88 -16.80 15.59 10.14
N SER A 89 -17.20 15.28 8.90
CA SER A 89 -17.33 16.40 7.96
C SER A 89 -18.49 17.28 8.42
N ARG A 90 -18.29 18.61 8.42
CA ARG A 90 -19.32 19.61 8.77
C ARG A 90 -20.58 19.47 7.89
N TRP A 91 -20.49 18.70 6.80
CA TRP A 91 -21.52 18.38 5.82
C TRP A 91 -21.71 16.84 5.66
N GLY A 92 -21.57 16.07 6.74
CA GLY A 92 -21.51 14.60 6.82
C GLY A 92 -22.54 13.77 6.06
N SER A 93 -23.58 14.38 5.51
CA SER A 93 -24.64 13.74 4.74
C SER A 93 -24.55 13.95 3.21
N CYS A 94 -23.66 14.83 2.72
CA CYS A 94 -23.60 15.12 1.29
C CYS A 94 -22.74 14.12 0.53
N ALA A 95 -23.39 13.26 -0.27
CA ALA A 95 -22.72 12.25 -1.09
C ALA A 95 -21.69 12.83 -2.06
N ASP A 96 -22.00 13.97 -2.71
CA ASP A 96 -21.12 14.63 -3.69
C ASP A 96 -19.86 15.23 -3.06
N CYS A 97 -19.93 15.57 -1.77
CA CYS A 97 -18.80 16.08 -1.02
C CYS A 97 -18.01 14.92 -0.34
N GLN A 98 -18.57 13.71 -0.28
CA GLN A 98 -17.93 12.52 0.29
C GLN A 98 -17.17 11.69 -0.76
N ILE A 99 -17.66 11.69 -1.99
CA ILE A 99 -17.14 10.88 -3.09
C ILE A 99 -16.61 11.81 -4.19
N GLN A 100 -15.37 11.57 -4.59
CA GLN A 100 -14.78 12.15 -5.78
C GLN A 100 -14.44 11.05 -6.75
N SER A 101 -14.64 11.32 -8.03
CA SER A 101 -14.32 10.37 -9.10
C SER A 101 -13.44 11.03 -10.14
N VAL A 102 -12.44 10.29 -10.60
CA VAL A 102 -11.51 10.67 -11.66
C VAL A 102 -11.67 9.65 -12.76
N ASN A 103 -12.08 10.10 -13.94
CA ASN A 103 -12.18 9.24 -15.12
C ASN A 103 -10.76 8.95 -15.64
N ILE A 104 -10.45 7.67 -15.87
CA ILE A 104 -9.22 7.24 -16.51
C ILE A 104 -9.46 7.08 -18.02
N GLU A 105 -10.41 6.23 -18.39
CA GLU A 105 -10.69 5.88 -19.78
C GLU A 105 -12.17 5.56 -19.96
N THR A 106 -12.72 5.88 -21.13
CA THR A 106 -14.11 5.57 -21.50
C THR A 106 -14.16 4.95 -22.89
N TRP A 107 -14.72 3.75 -22.99
CA TRP A 107 -14.85 3.02 -24.25
C TRP A 107 -16.29 3.01 -24.72
N SER A 108 -16.53 3.50 -25.94
CA SER A 108 -17.81 3.32 -26.65
C SER A 108 -17.65 2.19 -27.67
N PHE A 109 -18.26 1.05 -27.41
CA PHE A 109 -18.07 -0.15 -28.24
C PHE A 109 -18.95 -0.16 -29.50
N LEU A 110 -20.02 0.65 -29.51
CA LEU A 110 -20.96 0.75 -30.62
C LEU A 110 -20.93 2.16 -31.21
N ASN A 111 -20.81 2.24 -32.53
CA ASN A 111 -20.95 3.50 -33.28
C ASN A 111 -22.41 3.81 -33.61
N SER A 112 -23.27 2.79 -33.64
CA SER A 112 -24.69 2.87 -33.94
C SER A 112 -25.44 1.72 -33.27
N PRO A 113 -26.77 1.83 -33.10
CA PRO A 113 -27.58 0.73 -32.60
C PRO A 113 -27.35 -0.55 -33.42
N THR A 114 -27.03 -1.65 -32.73
CA THR A 114 -26.53 -2.90 -33.36
C THR A 114 -27.38 -4.08 -32.91
N ILE A 115 -27.68 -4.99 -33.85
CA ILE A 115 -28.41 -6.23 -33.56
C ILE A 115 -27.39 -7.35 -33.39
N LEU A 116 -27.40 -7.98 -32.22
CA LEU A 116 -26.58 -9.14 -31.91
C LEU A 116 -27.44 -10.41 -32.00
N SER A 117 -26.93 -11.45 -32.66
CA SER A 117 -27.55 -12.77 -32.68
C SER A 117 -27.36 -13.49 -31.35
N ARG A 118 -28.09 -14.58 -31.14
CA ARG A 118 -27.84 -15.52 -30.04
C ARG A 118 -26.36 -15.91 -29.97
N GLY A 119 -25.79 -15.88 -28.77
CA GLY A 119 -24.39 -16.25 -28.55
C GLY A 119 -23.64 -15.29 -27.63
N VAL A 120 -22.31 -15.45 -27.59
CA VAL A 120 -21.39 -14.61 -26.80
C VAL A 120 -20.64 -13.70 -27.74
N HIS A 121 -20.78 -12.40 -27.55
CA HIS A 121 -20.09 -11.36 -28.32
C HIS A 121 -19.01 -10.73 -27.47
N GLN A 122 -17.84 -10.51 -28.07
CA GLN A 122 -16.65 -10.05 -27.36
C GLN A 122 -16.27 -8.65 -27.82
N PHE A 123 -16.04 -7.77 -26.85
CA PHE A 123 -15.62 -6.40 -27.09
C PHE A 123 -14.30 -6.15 -26.33
N PRO A 124 -13.15 -6.15 -27.02
CA PRO A 124 -11.87 -5.92 -26.39
C PRO A 124 -11.72 -4.47 -25.95
N PHE A 125 -11.04 -4.27 -24.83
CA PHE A 125 -10.67 -2.96 -24.33
C PHE A 125 -9.27 -2.99 -23.72
N SER A 126 -8.62 -1.83 -23.74
CA SER A 126 -7.34 -1.60 -23.09
C SER A 126 -7.23 -0.16 -22.63
N SER A 127 -6.56 0.07 -21.51
CA SER A 127 -6.18 1.39 -21.00
C SER A 127 -4.80 1.31 -20.37
N PHE A 128 -4.10 2.43 -20.37
CA PHE A 128 -2.86 2.59 -19.62
C PHE A 128 -3.16 3.34 -18.33
N ILE A 129 -2.88 2.72 -17.17
CA ILE A 129 -2.99 3.34 -15.86
C ILE A 129 -1.67 4.07 -15.58
N PRO A 130 -1.65 5.41 -15.53
CA PRO A 130 -0.45 6.18 -15.27
C PRO A 130 0.20 5.85 -13.92
N GLY A 131 1.53 5.75 -13.90
CA GLY A 131 2.27 5.42 -12.70
C GLY A 131 2.18 6.46 -11.58
N HIS A 132 1.76 7.69 -11.85
CA HIS A 132 1.54 8.70 -10.80
C HIS A 132 0.22 8.51 -10.03
N TYR A 133 -0.65 7.60 -10.46
CA TYR A 133 -1.90 7.32 -9.76
C TYR A 133 -1.67 6.48 -8.50
N PRO A 134 -2.46 6.71 -7.44
CA PRO A 134 -2.29 6.04 -6.15
C PRO A 134 -2.65 4.55 -6.23
N ALA A 135 -2.09 3.74 -5.34
CA ALA A 135 -2.56 2.38 -5.14
C ALA A 135 -3.99 2.37 -4.54
N THR A 136 -4.64 1.21 -4.58
CA THR A 136 -5.87 0.95 -3.83
C THR A 136 -5.59 1.05 -2.34
N VAL A 137 -6.35 1.89 -1.64
CA VAL A 137 -6.19 2.15 -0.20
C VAL A 137 -7.55 2.05 0.48
N ASN A 138 -7.61 1.46 1.67
CA ASN A 138 -8.82 1.43 2.48
C ASN A 138 -8.47 1.66 3.95
N ILE A 139 -8.55 2.91 4.39
CA ILE A 139 -8.27 3.31 5.77
C ILE A 139 -9.46 4.06 6.39
N PRO A 140 -9.58 4.10 7.74
CA PRO A 140 -10.73 4.74 8.40
C PRO A 140 -10.95 6.21 8.04
N ALA A 141 -9.92 6.91 7.54
CA ALA A 141 -10.02 8.28 7.08
C ALA A 141 -10.56 8.39 5.64
N PHE A 142 -10.14 7.50 4.74
CA PHE A 142 -10.52 7.51 3.32
C PHE A 142 -10.28 6.15 2.64
N SER A 143 -10.90 5.96 1.48
CA SER A 143 -10.59 4.86 0.56
C SER A 143 -10.38 5.35 -0.86
N ILE A 144 -9.46 4.70 -1.57
CA ILE A 144 -9.20 4.86 -3.00
C ILE A 144 -9.49 3.51 -3.65
N SER A 145 -10.44 3.47 -4.59
CA SER A 145 -10.82 2.27 -5.32
C SER A 145 -10.85 2.52 -6.81
N TYR A 146 -10.46 1.52 -7.61
CA TYR A 146 -10.57 1.56 -9.06
C TYR A 146 -11.82 0.78 -9.45
N ASN A 147 -12.74 1.44 -10.15
CA ASN A 147 -14.01 0.85 -10.56
C ASN A 147 -14.06 0.73 -12.08
N LEU A 148 -14.33 -0.48 -12.54
CA LEU A 148 -14.66 -0.79 -13.92
C LEU A 148 -16.18 -0.95 -14.03
N LYS A 149 -16.81 -0.11 -14.84
CA LYS A 149 -18.25 -0.11 -15.03
C LYS A 149 -18.58 -0.26 -16.51
N ALA A 150 -19.47 -1.19 -16.84
CA ALA A 150 -20.09 -1.28 -18.16
C ALA A 150 -21.59 -0.99 -18.04
N THR A 151 -22.10 -0.24 -19.00
CA THR A 151 -23.52 0.09 -19.15
C THR A 151 -23.98 -0.26 -20.54
N MET A 152 -25.13 -0.91 -20.61
CA MET A 152 -25.75 -1.32 -21.86
C MET A 152 -27.23 -0.96 -21.85
N ASP A 153 -27.69 -0.34 -22.93
CA ASP A 153 -29.10 -0.05 -23.16
C ASP A 153 -29.65 -0.92 -24.28
N ILE A 154 -30.76 -1.62 -23.99
CA ILE A 154 -31.47 -2.48 -24.94
C ILE A 154 -32.69 -1.74 -25.48
N ALA A 155 -32.88 -1.79 -26.80
CA ALA A 155 -34.03 -1.21 -27.45
C ALA A 155 -35.34 -1.88 -27.00
N ARG A 156 -36.38 -1.08 -26.71
CA ARG A 156 -37.71 -1.60 -26.37
C ARG A 156 -38.30 -2.37 -27.54
N SER A 157 -38.74 -3.60 -27.30
CA SER A 157 -39.69 -4.25 -28.19
C SER A 157 -41.06 -3.57 -28.05
N PRO A 158 -41.74 -3.20 -29.16
CA PRO A 158 -43.04 -2.52 -29.10
C PRO A 158 -44.16 -3.35 -28.45
N ASN A 159 -43.97 -4.66 -28.27
CA ASN A 159 -45.00 -5.58 -27.73
C ASN A 159 -44.77 -6.01 -26.27
N GLN A 160 -43.82 -5.43 -25.54
CA GLN A 160 -43.63 -5.74 -24.12
C GLN A 160 -44.26 -4.66 -23.23
N HIS A 161 -45.34 -5.03 -22.54
CA HIS A 161 -45.88 -4.24 -21.44
C HIS A 161 -44.79 -4.06 -20.36
N ALA A 162 -44.65 -2.81 -19.91
CA ALA A 162 -43.63 -2.31 -19.01
C ALA A 162 -43.32 -3.27 -17.84
N ILE A 163 -42.04 -3.65 -17.68
CA ILE A 163 -41.32 -3.98 -16.41
C ILE A 163 -39.88 -4.45 -16.68
N SER A 164 -39.46 -4.82 -17.90
CA SER A 164 -38.05 -5.19 -18.15
C SER A 164 -37.11 -3.98 -18.05
N ASN A 165 -36.08 -4.10 -17.21
CA ASN A 165 -35.05 -3.07 -17.05
C ASN A 165 -34.19 -3.06 -18.31
N ASN A 166 -34.37 -2.06 -19.16
CA ASN A 166 -33.63 -1.90 -20.41
C ASN A 166 -32.18 -1.48 -20.21
N HIS A 167 -31.84 -1.04 -19.01
CA HIS A 167 -30.51 -0.63 -18.64
C HIS A 167 -29.86 -1.74 -17.82
N ILE A 168 -28.75 -2.26 -18.33
CA ILE A 168 -27.94 -3.27 -17.63
C ILE A 168 -26.63 -2.62 -17.24
N GLU A 169 -26.29 -2.74 -15.96
CA GLU A 169 -25.06 -2.20 -15.39
C GLU A 169 -24.25 -3.35 -14.80
N LEU A 170 -22.97 -3.42 -15.18
CA LEU A 170 -21.99 -4.34 -14.61
C LEU A 170 -20.90 -3.51 -13.94
N LYS A 171 -20.58 -3.84 -12.69
CA LYS A 171 -19.51 -3.17 -11.91
C LYS A 171 -18.53 -4.21 -11.42
N ASP A 172 -17.26 -3.86 -11.48
CA ASP A 172 -16.17 -4.62 -10.89
C ASP A 172 -15.14 -3.67 -10.27
N SER A 173 -14.37 -4.16 -9.30
CA SER A 173 -13.34 -3.41 -8.60
C SER A 173 -11.97 -3.98 -8.93
N ILE A 174 -11.06 -3.13 -9.38
CA ILE A 174 -9.70 -3.53 -9.72
C ILE A 174 -8.77 -3.24 -8.54
N MET A 175 -7.97 -4.23 -8.17
CA MET A 175 -6.93 -4.04 -7.17
C MET A 175 -5.68 -3.46 -7.84
N VAL A 176 -5.32 -2.24 -7.48
CA VAL A 176 -4.08 -1.58 -7.92
C VAL A 176 -3.10 -1.58 -6.76
N LYS A 177 -1.95 -2.22 -6.94
CA LYS A 177 -0.86 -2.26 -5.97
C LYS A 177 0.24 -1.31 -6.42
N ARG A 178 1.00 -0.80 -5.45
CA ARG A 178 2.26 -0.11 -5.71
C ARG A 178 3.36 -0.89 -5.05
N VAL A 179 4.44 -1.12 -5.80
CA VAL A 179 5.64 -1.79 -5.31
C VAL A 179 6.86 -0.95 -5.62
N SER A 180 7.88 -1.05 -4.78
CA SER A 180 9.17 -0.42 -5.02
C SER A 180 10.28 -1.46 -5.06
N SER A 181 11.41 -1.09 -5.65
CA SER A 181 12.66 -1.84 -5.55
C SER A 181 13.09 -2.01 -4.08
N PRO A 182 13.87 -3.06 -3.77
CA PRO A 182 14.36 -3.33 -2.41
C PRO A 182 15.21 -2.17 -1.86
N PRO A 183 15.36 -2.10 -0.53
CA PRO A 183 16.00 -0.97 0.13
C PRO A 183 17.46 -0.78 -0.31
N LYS A 184 17.85 0.49 -0.48
CA LYS A 184 19.24 0.94 -0.57
C LYS A 184 19.94 0.71 0.78
N PRO A 185 21.29 0.74 0.87
CA PRO A 185 21.97 0.67 2.16
C PRO A 185 21.38 1.68 3.17
N PRO A 186 21.34 1.32 4.46
CA PRO A 186 20.69 2.13 5.48
C PRO A 186 21.28 3.54 5.53
N HIS A 187 20.42 4.52 5.79
CA HIS A 187 20.85 5.91 5.93
C HIS A 187 21.59 6.09 7.25
N HIS A 188 22.67 6.87 7.20
CA HIS A 188 23.44 7.27 8.37
C HIS A 188 23.29 8.76 8.62
N LEU A 189 22.73 9.13 9.78
CA LEU A 189 22.60 10.52 10.21
C LEU A 189 23.43 10.77 11.47
N TYR A 190 24.17 11.87 11.50
CA TYR A 190 24.87 12.35 12.70
C TYR A 190 24.26 13.66 13.19
N VAL A 191 23.92 13.72 14.48
CA VAL A 191 23.31 14.90 15.12
C VAL A 191 24.10 15.29 16.36
N GLU A 192 24.45 16.56 16.49
CA GLU A 192 25.04 17.15 17.68
C GLU A 192 23.95 17.49 18.71
N LEU A 193 24.13 17.06 19.97
CA LEU A 193 23.11 17.14 21.01
C LEU A 193 23.22 18.43 21.85
N LYS A 194 22.91 19.60 21.29
CA LYS A 194 23.01 20.85 22.06
C LYS A 194 22.00 20.94 23.22
N PRO A 195 22.41 21.37 24.43
CA PRO A 195 23.65 22.10 24.75
C PRO A 195 24.83 21.23 25.23
N ILE A 196 24.76 19.90 25.15
CA ILE A 196 25.85 19.02 25.55
C ILE A 196 26.77 18.76 24.33
N LYS A 197 28.03 18.37 24.56
CA LYS A 197 29.00 18.10 23.49
C LYS A 197 28.84 16.69 22.86
N ALA A 198 27.85 15.93 23.31
CA ALA A 198 27.59 14.58 22.82
C ALA A 198 27.04 14.61 21.38
N ARG A 199 27.25 13.50 20.67
CA ARG A 199 26.73 13.28 19.32
C ARG A 199 25.98 11.96 19.27
N VAL A 200 24.99 11.89 18.38
CA VAL A 200 24.26 10.65 18.08
C VAL A 200 24.35 10.33 16.60
N GLY A 201 24.89 9.16 16.28
CA GLY A 201 24.79 8.50 14.98
C GLY A 201 23.52 7.64 14.94
N VAL A 202 22.77 7.70 13.85
CA VAL A 202 21.55 6.91 13.65
C VAL A 202 21.65 6.18 12.32
N LEU A 203 21.54 4.85 12.36
CA LEU A 203 21.40 3.98 11.20
C LEU A 203 19.96 3.48 11.11
N TYR A 204 19.30 3.74 9.98
CA TYR A 204 17.91 3.35 9.75
C TYR A 204 17.60 3.17 8.26
N ASP A 205 16.58 2.38 7.95
CA ASP A 205 16.08 2.22 6.58
C ASP A 205 15.08 3.32 6.23
N SER A 206 15.32 4.03 5.13
CA SER A 206 14.41 5.09 4.66
C SER A 206 13.22 4.56 3.86
N VAL A 207 13.29 3.30 3.41
CA VAL A 207 12.22 2.59 2.71
C VAL A 207 11.98 1.31 3.47
N ILE A 208 10.74 1.10 3.91
CA ILE A 208 10.36 -0.08 4.70
C ILE A 208 9.10 -0.72 4.18
N GLU A 209 8.96 -2.01 4.45
CA GLU A 209 7.73 -2.76 4.19
C GLU A 209 6.82 -2.78 5.42
N PRO A 210 5.48 -2.64 5.26
CA PRO A 210 4.57 -2.65 6.39
C PRO A 210 4.59 -3.94 7.22
N GLU A 211 4.84 -5.06 6.55
CA GLU A 211 4.89 -6.38 7.16
C GLU A 211 6.26 -6.76 7.72
N GLY A 212 7.31 -6.02 7.36
CA GLY A 212 8.69 -6.26 7.79
C GLY A 212 8.99 -5.83 9.23
N ALA A 213 9.99 -6.49 9.83
CA ALA A 213 10.61 -6.01 11.06
C ALA A 213 11.74 -5.04 10.69
N ASN A 214 11.58 -3.77 11.05
CA ASN A 214 12.54 -2.72 10.72
C ASN A 214 13.45 -2.46 11.92
N GLU A 215 14.71 -2.12 11.68
CA GLU A 215 15.70 -1.93 12.74
C GLU A 215 16.26 -0.51 12.73
N VAL A 216 16.56 0.00 13.93
CA VAL A 216 17.31 1.24 14.12
C VAL A 216 18.49 0.95 15.02
N VAL A 217 19.65 1.51 14.66
CA VAL A 217 20.84 1.52 15.52
C VAL A 217 21.17 2.96 15.88
N LEU A 218 21.31 3.22 17.18
CA LEU A 218 21.74 4.48 17.75
C LEU A 218 23.15 4.30 18.31
N HIS A 219 24.06 5.19 17.92
CA HIS A 219 25.43 5.25 18.38
C HIS A 219 25.66 6.59 19.07
N LEU A 220 25.66 6.62 20.40
CA LEU A 220 25.93 7.84 21.16
C LEU A 220 27.43 7.91 21.48
N VAL A 221 28.04 9.06 21.23
CA VAL A 221 29.47 9.30 21.48
C VAL A 221 29.67 10.63 22.21
N ASP A 222 30.83 10.78 22.84
CA ASP A 222 31.22 11.96 23.64
C ASP A 222 30.26 12.25 24.80
N LEU A 223 29.80 11.21 25.52
CA LEU A 223 28.93 11.33 26.68
C LEU A 223 29.66 11.77 27.95
N LEU A 224 31.00 11.87 27.92
CA LEU A 224 31.83 12.31 29.02
C LEU A 224 32.28 13.77 28.81
N ASP A 225 32.16 14.58 29.87
CA ASP A 225 32.75 15.92 29.95
C ASP A 225 33.57 16.02 31.24
N TYR A 226 34.69 16.73 31.18
CA TYR A 226 35.62 16.86 32.29
C TYR A 226 35.74 18.33 32.70
N ASP A 227 35.34 18.63 33.94
CA ASP A 227 35.51 19.94 34.53
C ASP A 227 36.82 19.95 35.36
N GLU A 228 37.82 20.71 34.91
CA GLU A 228 39.13 20.82 35.58
C GLU A 228 39.00 21.35 37.03
N ILE A 229 38.06 22.28 37.25
CA ILE A 229 37.77 22.88 38.55
C ILE A 229 36.25 22.83 38.72
N PRO A 230 35.68 21.97 39.59
CA PRO A 230 36.27 21.35 40.78
C PRO A 230 36.63 19.86 40.61
N GLN A 231 37.38 19.48 39.56
CA GLN A 231 37.77 18.09 39.28
C GLN A 231 36.57 17.12 39.27
N ARG A 232 35.57 17.45 38.46
CA ARG A 232 34.36 16.64 38.30
C ARG A 232 34.33 16.00 36.92
N ILE A 233 33.95 14.73 36.90
CA ILE A 233 33.59 14.02 35.69
C ILE A 233 32.08 14.11 35.56
N VAL A 234 31.61 14.67 34.46
CA VAL A 234 30.20 14.71 34.09
C VAL A 234 29.97 13.62 33.06
N PHE A 235 29.03 12.72 33.35
CA PHE A 235 28.63 11.67 32.43
C PHE A 235 27.15 11.82 32.08
N TRP A 236 26.84 11.81 30.79
CA TRP A 236 25.48 11.81 30.28
C TRP A 236 25.00 10.38 30.08
N ARG A 237 24.24 9.88 31.05
CA ARG A 237 23.68 8.53 30.98
C ARG A 237 22.42 8.52 30.11
N LEU A 238 22.39 7.62 29.13
CA LEU A 238 21.16 7.26 28.44
C LEU A 238 20.21 6.58 29.42
N THR A 239 19.03 7.18 29.63
CA THR A 239 18.05 6.71 30.62
C THR A 239 16.81 6.10 29.99
N SER A 240 16.30 6.70 28.91
CA SER A 240 15.20 6.12 28.15
C SER A 240 15.27 6.53 26.69
N VAL A 241 14.85 5.64 25.81
CA VAL A 241 14.53 5.94 24.42
C VAL A 241 13.06 5.64 24.21
N SER A 242 12.30 6.59 23.68
CA SER A 242 10.94 6.34 23.22
C SER A 242 10.85 6.60 21.73
N TRP A 243 10.01 5.85 21.04
CA TRP A 243 9.82 6.02 19.61
C TRP A 243 8.34 5.96 19.27
N LYS A 244 7.96 6.65 18.18
CA LYS A 244 6.62 6.67 17.61
C LYS A 244 6.73 6.60 16.11
N PHE A 245 5.93 5.73 15.51
CA PHE A 245 5.76 5.65 14.07
C PHE A 245 4.39 6.22 13.71
N GLU A 246 4.38 7.32 12.96
CA GLU A 246 3.20 8.14 12.69
C GLU A 246 2.87 8.14 11.19
N GLU A 247 1.57 8.01 10.88
CA GLU A 247 0.96 8.19 9.56
C GLU A 247 0.32 9.59 9.55
N THR A 248 0.82 10.47 8.68
CA THR A 248 0.26 11.80 8.46
C THR A 248 -0.55 11.80 7.17
N ILE A 249 -1.85 12.03 7.30
CA ILE A 249 -2.79 12.15 6.18
C ILE A 249 -3.08 13.63 5.97
N GLN A 250 -2.70 14.15 4.82
CA GLN A 250 -3.06 15.49 4.40
C GLN A 250 -4.21 15.39 3.41
N HIS A 251 -5.32 16.08 3.67
CA HIS A 251 -6.42 16.15 2.72
C HIS A 251 -6.99 17.55 2.55
N SER A 252 -7.16 17.95 1.28
CA SER A 252 -7.81 19.17 0.84
C SER A 252 -8.88 18.80 -0.20
N PHE A 253 -10.06 18.42 0.28
CA PHE A 253 -11.18 18.10 -0.61
C PHE A 253 -11.92 19.39 -1.03
N PRO A 254 -12.05 19.68 -2.33
CA PRO A 254 -12.89 20.77 -2.81
C PRO A 254 -14.35 20.60 -2.37
N LEU A 255 -15.03 21.73 -2.15
CA LEU A 255 -16.45 21.74 -1.85
C LEU A 255 -17.24 21.43 -3.13
N CYS A 256 -18.28 20.61 -2.98
CA CYS A 256 -19.24 20.37 -4.06
C CYS A 256 -20.03 21.66 -4.38
N LYS A 257 -20.58 21.76 -5.59
CA LYS A 257 -21.24 22.99 -6.09
C LYS A 257 -22.35 23.53 -5.17
N HIS A 258 -23.01 22.65 -4.43
CA HIS A 258 -24.05 23.02 -3.45
C HIS A 258 -23.49 23.72 -2.20
N HIS A 259 -22.22 23.50 -1.88
CA HIS A 259 -21.57 24.02 -0.67
C HIS A 259 -20.45 25.01 -0.98
N ALA A 260 -20.00 25.10 -2.23
CA ALA A 260 -19.09 26.12 -2.70
C ALA A 260 -19.80 27.49 -2.65
N THR A 261 -19.32 28.38 -1.80
CA THR A 261 -19.76 29.78 -1.79
C THR A 261 -18.76 30.61 -2.61
N PRO A 262 -19.16 31.73 -3.22
CA PRO A 262 -18.25 32.55 -4.05
C PRO A 262 -16.99 33.02 -3.32
N PHE A 263 -16.98 33.00 -1.98
CA PHE A 263 -15.85 33.37 -1.13
C PHE A 263 -15.09 32.18 -0.51
N LYS A 264 -15.55 30.93 -0.69
CA LYS A 264 -14.87 29.71 -0.21
C LYS A 264 -15.02 28.59 -1.23
N THR A 265 -13.97 28.39 -2.04
CA THR A 265 -13.91 27.37 -3.11
C THR A 265 -13.18 26.10 -2.68
N ALA A 266 -12.31 26.17 -1.67
CA ALA A 266 -11.56 25.02 -1.14
C ALA A 266 -11.62 24.99 0.39
N ASN A 267 -11.73 23.79 0.97
CA ASN A 267 -11.44 23.63 2.39
C ASN A 267 -9.94 23.84 2.62
N GLU A 268 -9.59 24.50 3.73
CA GLU A 268 -8.20 24.54 4.18
C GLU A 268 -7.66 23.11 4.33
N PRO A 269 -6.40 22.86 3.92
CA PRO A 269 -5.80 21.54 4.04
C PRO A 269 -5.85 21.11 5.49
N THR A 270 -6.55 20.01 5.75
CA THR A 270 -6.64 19.43 7.09
C THR A 270 -5.61 18.31 7.17
N THR A 271 -4.91 18.24 8.29
CA THR A 271 -3.94 17.17 8.57
C THR A 271 -4.46 16.29 9.70
N ASP A 272 -4.56 15.00 9.46
CA ASP A 272 -4.86 13.99 10.47
C ASP A 272 -3.58 13.17 10.73
N ILE A 273 -3.24 12.94 12.00
CA ILE A 273 -2.03 12.24 12.41
C ILE A 273 -2.44 11.02 13.22
N ARG A 274 -2.03 9.83 12.76
CA ARG A 274 -2.33 8.55 13.39
C ARG A 274 -1.04 7.89 13.84
N VAL A 275 -0.98 7.48 15.11
CA VAL A 275 0.17 6.72 15.63
C VAL A 275 -0.02 5.24 15.30
N LEU A 276 0.73 4.73 14.33
CA LEU A 276 0.71 3.33 13.90
C LEU A 276 1.37 2.40 14.92
N ALA A 277 2.46 2.83 15.53
CA ALA A 277 3.15 2.08 16.57
C ALA A 277 3.91 3.03 17.50
N LYS A 278 4.21 2.56 18.72
CA LYS A 278 5.04 3.28 19.68
C LYS A 278 5.74 2.30 20.62
N GLY A 279 6.89 2.68 21.14
CA GLY A 279 7.62 1.90 22.13
C GLY A 279 8.43 2.78 23.08
N ILE A 280 8.78 2.20 24.22
CA ILE A 280 9.65 2.82 25.22
C ILE A 280 10.65 1.77 25.68
N LEU A 281 11.93 2.09 25.57
CA LEU A 281 13.06 1.26 25.97
C LEU A 281 13.71 1.89 27.19
N ARG A 282 13.93 1.07 28.22
CA ARG A 282 14.61 1.45 29.46
C ARG A 282 15.58 0.34 29.82
N LYS A 283 16.85 0.69 30.09
CA LYS A 283 17.88 -0.26 30.55
C LYS A 283 18.10 -1.45 29.60
N VAL A 284 18.00 -1.23 28.29
CA VAL A 284 18.19 -2.27 27.25
C VAL A 284 19.59 -2.18 26.62
N TRP A 285 20.39 -1.19 27.00
CA TRP A 285 21.75 -0.96 26.51
C TRP A 285 22.75 -1.17 27.64
N GLU A 286 23.93 -1.62 27.28
CA GLU A 286 25.09 -1.58 28.18
C GLU A 286 25.71 -0.19 28.08
N THR A 287 25.95 0.44 29.23
CA THR A 287 26.72 1.68 29.31
C THR A 287 28.05 1.35 29.96
N ASP A 288 29.15 1.74 29.33
CA ASP A 288 30.49 1.56 29.90
C ASP A 288 30.74 2.43 31.17
N GLY A 289 29.75 3.25 31.52
CA GLY A 289 29.74 4.08 32.71
C GLY A 289 30.87 5.12 32.67
N ILE A 290 31.28 5.59 33.84
CA ILE A 290 32.29 6.66 33.96
C ILE A 290 33.71 6.17 33.63
N ARG A 291 33.94 4.85 33.61
CA ARG A 291 35.23 4.23 33.25
C ARG A 291 35.36 3.91 31.75
N GLY A 292 34.28 4.04 30.99
CA GLY A 292 34.23 3.79 29.56
C GLY A 292 34.84 4.89 28.71
N ASP A 293 34.78 4.69 27.40
CA ASP A 293 35.13 5.68 26.38
C ASP A 293 34.06 6.78 26.19
N GLY A 294 32.95 6.70 26.95
CA GLY A 294 31.84 7.63 26.84
C GLY A 294 30.95 7.35 25.64
N THR A 295 30.92 6.11 25.15
CA THR A 295 30.02 5.67 24.08
C THR A 295 28.87 4.81 24.61
N THR A 296 27.78 4.74 23.85
CA THR A 296 26.64 3.87 24.14
C THR A 296 25.93 3.51 22.86
N ASP A 297 25.84 2.21 22.58
CA ASP A 297 25.15 1.67 21.42
C ASP A 297 23.80 1.05 21.81
N LEU A 298 22.77 1.32 21.01
CA LEU A 298 21.44 0.75 21.18
C LEU A 298 20.89 0.32 19.83
N LYS A 299 20.48 -0.95 19.74
CA LYS A 299 19.73 -1.49 18.62
C LYS A 299 18.30 -1.83 19.05
N PHE A 300 17.31 -1.42 18.28
CA PHE A 300 15.92 -1.84 18.50
C PHE A 300 15.17 -2.04 17.19
N SER A 301 14.21 -2.95 17.22
CA SER A 301 13.28 -3.18 16.11
C SER A 301 11.97 -2.44 16.33
N TYR A 302 11.37 -1.95 15.24
CA TYR A 302 10.02 -1.40 15.22
C TYR A 302 9.22 -1.98 14.05
N ALA A 303 7.94 -2.15 14.27
CA ALA A 303 6.99 -2.62 13.27
C ALA A 303 5.63 -1.98 13.55
N ILE A 304 4.74 -2.00 12.55
CA ILE A 304 3.36 -1.54 12.71
C ILE A 304 2.66 -2.44 13.74
N ASP A 305 2.03 -1.83 14.76
CA ASP A 305 1.38 -2.56 15.84
C ASP A 305 0.08 -3.21 15.33
N ARG A 306 0.16 -4.50 15.01
CA ARG A 306 -0.98 -5.28 14.54
C ARG A 306 -2.02 -5.55 15.63
N GLN A 307 -1.61 -5.55 16.90
CA GLN A 307 -2.46 -5.87 18.04
C GLN A 307 -3.30 -4.69 18.51
N ARG A 308 -2.89 -3.45 18.18
CA ARG A 308 -3.70 -2.24 18.40
C ARG A 308 -5.03 -2.23 17.66
N PHE A 309 -5.22 -3.12 16.68
CA PHE A 309 -6.44 -3.25 15.90
C PHE A 309 -6.97 -4.71 15.91
N PRO A 310 -7.38 -5.26 17.07
CA PRO A 310 -7.85 -6.64 17.14
C PRO A 310 -9.16 -6.80 16.36
N GLY A 311 -9.21 -7.76 15.43
CA GLY A 311 -10.40 -8.06 14.63
C GLY A 311 -10.67 -7.10 13.46
N ARG A 312 -9.77 -6.13 13.20
CA ARG A 312 -9.75 -5.34 11.97
C ARG A 312 -8.38 -5.51 11.35
N GLU A 313 -8.31 -5.95 10.09
CA GLU A 313 -7.07 -5.85 9.31
C GLU A 313 -6.46 -4.46 9.54
N CYS A 314 -5.17 -4.39 9.87
CA CYS A 314 -4.52 -3.11 10.12
C CYS A 314 -4.61 -2.23 8.88
N ARG A 315 -5.57 -1.31 8.90
CA ARG A 315 -5.83 -0.34 7.84
C ARG A 315 -4.84 0.82 7.93
N HIS A 316 -3.58 0.52 7.65
CA HIS A 316 -2.55 1.51 7.33
C HIS A 316 -2.57 1.73 5.81
N ALA A 317 -2.09 2.88 5.36
CA ALA A 317 -1.83 3.14 3.95
C ALA A 317 -0.33 3.06 3.70
N CYS A 318 0.10 2.68 2.49
CA CYS A 318 1.45 3.01 2.03
C CYS A 318 1.54 4.52 1.73
N ASP A 319 2.74 5.04 1.51
CA ASP A 319 2.94 6.42 1.10
C ASP A 319 2.15 6.73 -0.18
N VAL A 320 1.38 7.81 -0.15
CA VAL A 320 0.59 8.29 -1.28
C VAL A 320 1.11 9.66 -1.66
N LYS A 321 1.79 9.74 -2.82
CA LYS A 321 2.17 11.00 -3.45
C LYS A 321 0.91 11.88 -3.64
N PRO A 322 1.02 13.22 -3.56
CA PRO A 322 -0.15 14.09 -3.62
C PRO A 322 -1.04 13.83 -4.85
N PHE A 323 -2.29 13.44 -4.60
CA PHE A 323 -3.27 13.11 -5.63
C PHE A 323 -4.63 13.68 -5.26
N TYR A 324 -5.15 14.61 -6.09
CA TYR A 324 -6.45 15.26 -5.84
C TYR A 324 -6.59 15.85 -4.42
N GLY A 325 -5.53 16.46 -3.93
CA GLY A 325 -5.50 17.08 -2.60
C GLY A 325 -5.35 16.09 -1.46
N LEU A 326 -5.12 14.79 -1.72
CA LEU A 326 -4.86 13.77 -0.72
C LEU A 326 -3.39 13.35 -0.78
N ALA A 327 -2.72 13.27 0.37
CA ALA A 327 -1.36 12.74 0.49
C ALA A 327 -1.22 11.97 1.80
N VAL A 328 -0.40 10.91 1.79
CA VAL A 328 -0.06 10.14 2.99
C VAL A 328 1.46 10.06 3.09
N LYS A 329 1.99 10.32 4.28
CA LYS A 329 3.42 10.23 4.59
C LYS A 329 3.62 9.54 5.94
N HIS A 330 4.73 8.85 6.09
CA HIS A 330 5.12 8.25 7.38
C HIS A 330 6.36 8.91 7.95
N THR A 331 6.37 9.04 9.28
CA THR A 331 7.50 9.61 10.02
C THR A 331 7.80 8.76 11.24
N LEU A 332 9.08 8.45 11.44
CA LEU A 332 9.59 7.86 12.67
C LEU A 332 10.15 8.98 13.56
N GLU A 333 9.55 9.15 14.74
CA GLU A 333 10.04 10.05 15.77
C GLU A 333 10.73 9.23 16.86
N ILE A 334 11.99 9.57 17.16
CA ILE A 334 12.79 8.97 18.24
C ILE A 334 13.11 10.06 19.26
N GLU A 335 12.72 9.86 20.51
CA GLU A 335 13.02 10.73 21.62
C GLU A 335 14.00 10.05 22.58
N VAL A 336 15.18 10.65 22.72
CA VAL A 336 16.29 10.18 23.54
C VAL A 336 16.33 11.03 24.81
N PHE A 337 16.29 10.38 25.98
CA PHE A 337 16.41 11.04 27.28
C PHE A 337 17.77 10.73 27.92
N LEU A 338 18.56 11.78 28.12
CA LEU A 338 19.86 11.74 28.79
C LEU A 338 19.76 12.40 30.16
N SER A 339 20.30 11.75 31.19
CA SER A 339 20.39 12.29 32.55
C SER A 339 21.84 12.49 32.97
N GLN A 340 22.12 13.57 33.68
CA GLN A 340 23.45 13.87 34.16
C GLN A 340 23.78 13.04 35.40
N GLU A 341 24.94 12.39 35.37
CA GLU A 341 25.60 11.81 36.52
C GLU A 341 26.94 12.49 36.72
N THR A 342 27.36 12.63 37.99
CA THR A 342 28.62 13.30 38.31
C THR A 342 29.43 12.45 39.28
N ALA A 343 30.74 12.39 39.06
CA ALA A 343 31.67 11.78 39.99
C ALA A 343 32.87 12.69 40.20
N HIS A 344 33.57 12.51 41.32
CA HIS A 344 34.81 13.20 41.58
C HIS A 344 35.95 12.46 40.86
N VAL A 345 36.89 13.18 40.24
CA VAL A 345 38.01 12.56 39.49
C VAL A 345 38.82 11.60 40.37
N LEU A 346 39.06 11.96 41.64
CA LEU A 346 39.75 11.10 42.62
C LEU A 346 38.93 9.91 43.14
N LYS A 347 37.61 9.91 42.95
CA LYS A 347 36.69 8.85 43.42
C LYS A 347 35.62 8.59 42.33
N PRO A 348 36.02 8.05 41.17
CA PRO A 348 35.12 7.85 40.03
C PRO A 348 34.02 6.82 40.32
N ASP A 349 34.24 5.92 41.29
CA ASP A 349 33.28 4.88 41.67
C ASP A 349 32.11 5.42 42.51
N VAL A 350 32.22 6.65 43.04
CA VAL A 350 31.15 7.31 43.81
C VAL A 350 30.36 8.23 42.88
N VAL A 351 29.38 7.64 42.20
CA VAL A 351 28.50 8.35 41.27
C VAL A 351 27.36 9.03 42.02
N THR A 352 27.22 10.33 41.82
CA THR A 352 26.13 11.13 42.35
C THR A 352 25.18 11.52 41.20
N PRO A 353 23.90 11.09 41.24
CA PRO A 353 22.92 11.53 40.26
C PRO A 353 22.66 13.04 40.41
N ALA A 354 22.71 13.77 39.30
CA ALA A 354 22.40 15.19 39.27
C ALA A 354 20.99 15.42 38.72
N PRO A 355 20.28 16.50 39.12
CA PRO A 355 18.89 16.74 38.72
C PRO A 355 18.72 17.18 37.25
N LYS A 356 19.79 17.25 36.45
CA LYS A 356 19.77 17.76 35.08
C LYS A 356 19.53 16.63 34.09
N GLY A 357 18.61 16.84 33.15
CA GLY A 357 18.36 15.91 32.05
C GLY A 357 17.82 16.63 30.83
N PHE A 358 18.03 16.03 29.66
CA PHE A 358 17.62 16.58 28.37
C PHE A 358 16.89 15.53 27.54
N PHE A 359 15.86 16.00 26.83
CA PHE A 359 15.15 15.23 25.82
C PHE A 359 15.57 15.73 24.43
N TYR A 360 15.99 14.81 23.58
CA TYR A 360 16.36 15.06 22.20
C TYR A 360 15.39 14.33 21.28
N ARG A 361 14.74 15.08 20.38
CA ARG A 361 13.75 14.52 19.46
C ARG A 361 14.30 14.53 18.04
N LEU A 362 14.46 13.35 17.48
CA LEU A 362 14.89 13.09 16.12
C LEU A 362 13.67 12.67 15.30
N ARG A 363 13.56 13.18 14.07
CA ARG A 363 12.45 12.87 13.15
C ARG A 363 13.02 12.43 11.82
N PHE A 364 12.53 11.30 11.32
CA PHE A 364 12.96 10.67 10.09
C PHE A 364 11.76 10.45 9.18
N ASP A 365 11.83 10.93 7.94
CA ASP A 365 10.86 10.60 6.93
C ASP A 365 11.11 9.17 6.45
N ILE A 366 10.05 8.36 6.46
CA ILE A 366 10.09 6.94 6.13
C ILE A 366 9.11 6.70 4.98
N ASN A 367 9.59 6.13 3.89
CA ASN A 367 8.75 5.71 2.77
C ASN A 367 8.21 4.30 3.05
N LEU A 368 6.93 4.21 3.40
CA LEU A 368 6.25 2.94 3.62
C LEU A 368 5.69 2.42 2.30
N THR A 369 6.19 1.29 1.80
CA THR A 369 5.81 0.73 0.49
C THR A 369 5.98 -0.79 0.50
N ARG A 370 5.28 -1.51 -0.38
CA ARG A 370 5.46 -2.96 -0.54
C ARG A 370 6.62 -3.25 -1.48
N TYR A 371 7.28 -4.38 -1.27
CA TYR A 371 8.30 -4.86 -2.19
C TYR A 371 7.69 -5.71 -3.31
N ALA A 372 8.36 -5.73 -4.46
CA ALA A 372 7.99 -6.55 -5.60
C ALA A 372 8.45 -8.00 -5.39
N ASP A 373 7.84 -8.72 -4.45
CA ASP A 373 8.21 -10.12 -4.19
C ASP A 373 7.69 -11.04 -5.30
N GLY A 374 8.56 -11.36 -6.26
CA GLY A 374 8.27 -12.30 -7.36
C GLY A 374 7.44 -11.73 -8.52
N GLU A 375 7.10 -10.44 -8.49
CA GLU A 375 6.48 -9.74 -9.62
C GLU A 375 7.58 -9.25 -10.57
N VAL A 376 7.64 -9.85 -11.76
CA VAL A 376 8.66 -9.55 -12.78
C VAL A 376 8.44 -8.13 -13.32
N ASN A 377 9.43 -7.27 -13.09
CA ASN A 377 9.50 -5.97 -13.73
C ASN A 377 10.07 -6.16 -15.14
N TRP A 378 9.20 -6.38 -16.13
CA TRP A 378 9.59 -6.61 -17.53
C TRP A 378 10.48 -5.51 -18.14
N ASP A 379 10.56 -4.33 -17.52
CA ASP A 379 11.47 -3.25 -17.92
C ASP A 379 12.90 -3.37 -17.33
N GLU A 380 13.07 -3.99 -16.15
CA GLU A 380 14.40 -4.21 -15.54
C GLU A 380 14.97 -5.58 -15.91
N ASP A 381 14.13 -6.61 -15.99
CA ASP A 381 14.48 -7.93 -16.49
C ASP A 381 14.39 -7.93 -18.03
N THR A 382 15.09 -7.00 -18.67
CA THR A 382 15.24 -7.08 -20.12
C THR A 382 15.96 -8.40 -20.40
N PRO A 383 15.36 -9.34 -21.16
CA PRO A 383 16.06 -10.56 -21.50
C PRO A 383 17.37 -10.16 -22.17
N PRO A 384 18.48 -10.90 -21.90
CA PRO A 384 19.78 -10.55 -22.45
C PRO A 384 19.64 -10.34 -23.95
N VAL A 385 20.07 -9.17 -24.42
CA VAL A 385 20.07 -8.87 -25.85
C VAL A 385 21.04 -9.86 -26.48
N TYR A 386 20.59 -10.60 -27.50
CA TYR A 386 21.40 -11.55 -28.27
C TYR A 386 22.48 -10.82 -29.13
N GLN A 387 23.26 -9.92 -28.54
CA GLN A 387 24.34 -9.21 -29.23
C GLN A 387 25.61 -10.06 -29.36
N ASP A 388 25.73 -11.16 -28.61
CA ASP A 388 26.88 -12.08 -28.67
C ASP A 388 26.52 -13.47 -29.22
N VAL A 389 25.47 -13.59 -30.05
CA VAL A 389 25.33 -14.77 -30.90
C VAL A 389 26.05 -14.48 -32.19
N ALA A 390 27.12 -15.22 -32.46
CA ALA A 390 27.78 -15.19 -33.76
C ALA A 390 26.71 -15.30 -34.85
N SER A 391 26.81 -14.47 -35.88
CA SER A 391 25.84 -14.37 -36.99
C SER A 391 25.67 -15.66 -37.81
N GLN A 392 26.36 -16.73 -37.42
CA GLN A 392 26.31 -18.02 -38.06
C GLN A 392 25.78 -19.07 -37.07
N PRO A 393 24.75 -19.84 -37.44
CA PRO A 393 24.36 -21.01 -36.67
C PRO A 393 25.56 -21.97 -36.54
N PRO A 394 25.65 -22.77 -35.46
CA PRO A 394 26.71 -23.75 -35.30
C PRO A 394 26.83 -24.61 -36.56
N ALA A 395 28.03 -24.70 -37.14
CA ALA A 395 28.25 -25.58 -38.27
C ALA A 395 28.02 -27.02 -37.80
N TYR A 396 27.02 -27.69 -38.38
CA TYR A 396 26.86 -29.13 -38.19
C TYR A 396 28.09 -29.79 -38.80
N ILE A 397 28.88 -30.45 -37.96
CA ILE A 397 29.96 -31.32 -38.42
C ILE A 397 29.25 -32.49 -39.12
N GLU A 398 29.41 -32.60 -40.43
CA GLU A 398 29.08 -33.84 -41.11
C GLU A 398 30.09 -34.88 -40.62
N GLU A 399 29.63 -35.81 -39.78
CA GLU A 399 30.36 -37.02 -39.47
C GLU A 399 30.58 -37.77 -40.78
N ASN A 400 31.78 -37.63 -41.34
CA ASN A 400 32.22 -38.43 -42.47
C ASN A 400 32.31 -39.88 -41.98
N GLU A 401 31.28 -40.67 -42.29
CA GLU A 401 31.37 -42.12 -42.24
C GLU A 401 32.44 -42.57 -43.25
N SER A 402 33.58 -43.02 -42.73
CA SER A 402 34.56 -43.82 -43.46
C SER A 402 35.13 -44.91 -42.56
#